data_AF-A0A3M7KCH2-F1
#
_entry.id   AF-A0A3M7KCH2-F1
#
_cell.length_a   1.000
_cell.length_b   1.000
_cell.length_c   1.000
_cell.angle_alpha   90.00
_cell.angle_beta   90.00
_cell.angle_gamma   90.00
#
_symmetry.space_group_name_H-M   'P 1'
#
loop_
_entity.id
_entity.type
_entity.pdbx_description
1 polymer ?
#
loop_
_entity_poly.entity_id
_entity_poly.type
_entity_poly.pdbx_seq_one_letter_code
_entity_poly.pdbx_strand_id
1 'polypeptide(L)'
;MADCPSGSCRVRVLTREQKRQEFAYDPAGPQETWQDFKWRILNFTQEYIEHNWDLPFVEEGLHDLWDELIHVAKRHPADSAEHDRLITLILEVREWGTVTRKKKGASADEEPEQVILPNGQRLWVDIPYLVQEFQDAWMKESMGYTAAQREGLAALTARLCAVGVYPSELSCCALWLFKETFETERPLIRVEGEGNATNACVPVVELLPACHAWLKYNSFKLAMFTATNHDYPPPSTGDSVQASTAPGDLVPKSEFPCSGFSIPRWVFWRRRYKHFHHCGNEQIAKLARACFEEAMFRGTRIGIELPGEKYF
;
A
#
# COMPACT_ATOMS: atom_id res chain seq x y z
N MET A 1 -23.91 6.43 -28.87
CA MET A 1 -23.92 5.28 -29.79
C MET A 1 -23.06 5.66 -30.97
N ALA A 2 -21.86 5.10 -31.06
CA ALA A 2 -21.01 5.26 -32.23
C ALA A 2 -21.11 3.98 -33.07
N ASP A 3 -21.37 4.13 -34.36
CA ASP A 3 -21.51 3.03 -35.32
C ASP A 3 -20.16 2.33 -35.56
N CYS A 4 -20.14 1.00 -35.42
CA CYS A 4 -19.03 0.14 -35.84
C CYS A 4 -19.45 -0.67 -37.09
N PRO A 5 -18.95 -0.37 -38.30
CA PRO A 5 -19.41 -1.00 -39.55
C PRO A 5 -18.80 -2.39 -39.86
N SER A 6 -18.04 -2.98 -38.96
CA SER A 6 -17.49 -4.33 -39.14
C SER A 6 -17.50 -5.04 -37.79
N GLY A 7 -18.34 -6.07 -37.68
CA GLY A 7 -18.67 -6.82 -36.46
C GLY A 7 -17.50 -7.58 -35.83
N SER A 8 -16.47 -6.86 -35.40
CA SER A 8 -15.35 -7.34 -34.62
C SER A 8 -14.80 -6.15 -33.82
N CYS A 9 -15.55 -5.70 -32.81
CA CYS A 9 -14.95 -5.00 -31.67
C CYS A 9 -14.04 -6.01 -30.95
N ARG A 10 -12.83 -6.22 -31.48
CA ARG A 10 -11.76 -6.84 -30.69
C ARG A 10 -11.48 -5.85 -29.57
N VAL A 11 -11.90 -6.20 -28.36
CA VAL A 11 -11.45 -5.53 -27.14
C VAL A 11 -9.94 -5.45 -27.25
N ARG A 12 -9.40 -4.22 -27.27
CA ARG A 12 -7.97 -4.00 -27.44
C ARG A 12 -7.30 -4.56 -26.18
N VAL A 13 -6.57 -5.66 -26.31
CA VAL A 13 -5.76 -6.19 -25.21
C VAL A 13 -4.57 -5.25 -25.05
N LEU A 14 -4.65 -4.38 -24.06
CA LEU A 14 -3.62 -3.41 -23.72
C LEU A 14 -2.69 -4.03 -22.68
N THR A 15 -1.39 -3.76 -22.79
CA THR A 15 -0.46 -4.10 -21.69
C THR A 15 -0.77 -3.26 -20.45
N ARG A 16 -0.35 -3.72 -19.28
CA ARG A 16 -0.49 -2.95 -18.02
C ARG A 16 0.07 -1.53 -18.14
N GLU A 17 1.21 -1.38 -18.81
CA GLU A 17 1.81 -0.06 -19.08
C GLU A 17 0.95 0.81 -20.02
N GLN A 18 0.31 0.22 -21.03
CA GLN A 18 -0.61 0.94 -21.90
C GLN A 18 -1.91 1.32 -21.17
N LYS A 19 -2.44 0.43 -20.31
CA LYS A 19 -3.61 0.72 -19.45
C LYS A 19 -3.32 1.91 -18.52
N ARG A 20 -2.10 1.98 -17.96
CA ARG A 20 -1.63 3.12 -17.13
C ARG A 20 -1.61 4.44 -17.90
N GLN A 21 -1.24 4.42 -19.18
CA GLN A 21 -1.19 5.60 -20.06
C GLN A 21 -2.58 6.04 -20.52
N GLU A 22 -3.47 5.10 -20.85
CA GLU A 22 -4.85 5.39 -21.24
C GLU A 22 -5.71 5.89 -20.08
N PHE A 23 -5.39 5.51 -18.83
CA PHE A 23 -6.01 6.05 -17.62
C PHE A 23 -5.61 7.52 -17.32
N ALA A 24 -5.02 8.24 -18.28
CA ALA A 24 -4.82 9.68 -18.15
C ALA A 24 -6.17 10.39 -17.98
N TYR A 25 -6.48 10.76 -16.73
CA TYR A 25 -7.65 11.51 -16.31
C TYR A 25 -7.88 12.73 -17.22
N ASP A 26 -9.12 12.91 -17.68
CA ASP A 26 -9.54 14.11 -18.39
C ASP A 26 -9.77 15.25 -17.37
N PRO A 27 -8.91 16.28 -17.32
CA PRO A 27 -9.12 17.41 -16.41
C PRO A 27 -10.38 18.22 -16.73
N ALA A 28 -11.01 18.01 -17.90
CA ALA A 28 -12.24 18.67 -18.31
C ALA A 28 -13.52 17.90 -17.93
N GLY A 29 -13.41 16.65 -17.46
CA GLY A 29 -14.54 15.78 -17.09
C GLY A 29 -14.36 15.22 -15.69
N PRO A 30 -14.78 15.92 -14.61
CA PRO A 30 -14.55 15.51 -13.24
C PRO A 30 -15.53 14.42 -12.79
N GLN A 31 -15.55 13.27 -13.47
CA GLN A 31 -15.98 12.07 -12.78
C GLN A 31 -14.94 11.79 -11.70
N GLU A 32 -15.39 11.71 -10.45
CA GLU A 32 -14.50 11.46 -9.33
C GLU A 32 -13.87 10.07 -9.53
N THR A 33 -12.55 9.96 -9.40
CA THR A 33 -11.78 8.74 -9.76
C THR A 33 -12.32 7.48 -9.09
N TRP A 34 -12.85 7.59 -7.87
CA TRP A 34 -13.51 6.48 -7.16
C TRP A 34 -14.79 5.98 -7.83
N GLN A 35 -15.52 6.81 -8.60
CA GLN A 35 -16.72 6.39 -9.33
C GLN A 35 -16.35 5.44 -10.47
N ASP A 36 -15.30 5.77 -11.21
CA ASP A 36 -14.77 4.90 -12.26
C ASP A 36 -14.26 3.58 -11.67
N PHE A 37 -13.59 3.66 -10.52
CA PHE A 37 -13.15 2.49 -9.76
C PHE A 37 -14.35 1.61 -9.33
N LYS A 38 -15.44 2.22 -8.83
CA LYS A 38 -16.67 1.53 -8.46
C LYS A 38 -17.32 0.84 -9.66
N TRP A 39 -17.42 1.54 -10.78
CA TRP A 39 -17.97 0.97 -12.02
C TRP A 39 -17.16 -0.23 -12.50
N ARG A 40 -15.83 -0.17 -12.43
CA ARG A 40 -14.98 -1.31 -12.79
C ARG A 40 -15.23 -2.52 -11.91
N ILE A 41 -15.30 -2.36 -10.58
CA ILE A 41 -15.61 -3.45 -9.64
C ILE A 41 -16.97 -4.09 -9.96
N LEU A 42 -18.00 -3.27 -10.22
CA LEU A 42 -19.33 -3.75 -10.59
C LEU A 42 -19.29 -4.53 -11.91
N ASN A 43 -18.59 -3.99 -12.91
CA ASN A 43 -18.43 -4.64 -14.22
C ASN A 43 -17.71 -5.99 -14.11
N PHE A 44 -16.63 -6.07 -13.31
CA PHE A 44 -15.95 -7.34 -13.02
C PHE A 44 -16.91 -8.40 -12.47
N THR A 45 -17.74 -8.00 -11.53
CA THR A 45 -18.71 -8.89 -10.88
C THR A 45 -19.75 -9.38 -11.89
N GLN A 46 -20.32 -8.46 -12.67
CA GLN A 46 -21.36 -8.76 -13.64
C GLN A 46 -20.85 -9.67 -14.76
N GLU A 47 -19.77 -9.30 -15.43
CA GLU A 47 -19.22 -10.02 -16.58
C GLU A 47 -18.77 -11.44 -16.22
N TYR A 48 -18.26 -11.62 -15.00
CA TYR A 48 -17.95 -12.94 -14.50
C TYR A 48 -19.23 -13.77 -14.25
N ILE A 49 -20.22 -13.22 -13.54
CA ILE A 49 -21.49 -13.92 -13.27
C ILE A 49 -22.21 -14.32 -14.57
N GLU A 50 -22.20 -13.45 -15.58
CA GLU A 50 -22.87 -13.66 -16.87
C GLU A 50 -22.18 -14.67 -17.81
N HIS A 51 -21.05 -15.26 -17.40
CA HIS A 51 -20.26 -16.18 -18.24
C HIS A 51 -19.63 -15.55 -19.48
N ASN A 52 -19.41 -14.24 -19.45
CA ASN A 52 -18.64 -13.55 -20.47
C ASN A 52 -17.14 -13.71 -20.20
N TRP A 53 -16.73 -13.71 -18.92
CA TRP A 53 -15.33 -13.86 -18.51
C TRP A 53 -15.05 -15.20 -17.81
N ASP A 54 -13.87 -15.75 -18.10
CA ASP A 54 -13.30 -16.90 -17.42
C ASP A 54 -12.44 -16.47 -16.22
N LEU A 55 -11.99 -17.44 -15.42
CA LEU A 55 -11.27 -17.17 -14.18
C LEU A 55 -9.90 -16.51 -14.41
N PRO A 56 -9.07 -16.93 -15.40
CA PRO A 56 -7.81 -16.25 -15.70
C PRO A 56 -8.00 -14.77 -16.10
N PHE A 57 -9.03 -14.45 -16.87
CA PHE A 57 -9.32 -13.06 -17.24
C PHE A 57 -9.71 -12.21 -16.03
N VAL A 58 -10.49 -12.78 -15.10
CA VAL A 58 -10.82 -12.10 -13.82
C VAL A 58 -9.59 -11.88 -12.97
N GLU A 59 -8.68 -12.86 -12.89
CA GLU A 59 -7.42 -12.73 -12.17
C GLU A 59 -6.56 -11.59 -12.74
N GLU A 60 -6.30 -11.57 -14.06
CA GLU A 60 -5.57 -10.47 -14.71
C GLU A 60 -6.21 -9.11 -14.41
N GLY A 61 -7.54 -9.04 -14.54
CA GLY A 61 -8.26 -7.81 -14.31
C GLY A 61 -8.27 -7.33 -12.84
N LEU A 62 -8.20 -8.24 -11.86
CA LEU A 62 -8.01 -7.89 -10.46
C LEU A 62 -6.62 -7.30 -10.21
N HIS A 63 -5.57 -7.84 -10.85
CA HIS A 63 -4.23 -7.25 -10.79
C HIS A 63 -4.20 -5.84 -11.37
N ASP A 64 -4.84 -5.62 -12.52
CA ASP A 64 -4.96 -4.29 -13.13
C ASP A 64 -5.76 -3.32 -12.24
N LEU A 65 -6.83 -3.80 -11.60
CA LEU A 65 -7.64 -3.00 -10.69
C LEU A 65 -6.81 -2.48 -9.51
N TRP A 66 -6.02 -3.33 -8.86
CA TRP A 66 -5.18 -2.89 -7.75
C TRP A 66 -4.02 -2.00 -8.19
N ASP A 67 -3.45 -2.25 -9.38
CA ASP A 67 -2.46 -1.36 -9.98
C ASP A 67 -3.04 0.04 -10.19
N GLU A 68 -4.24 0.13 -10.74
CA GLU A 68 -4.94 1.39 -10.95
C GLU A 68 -5.13 2.14 -9.63
N LEU A 69 -5.60 1.46 -8.58
CA LEU A 69 -5.72 2.01 -7.24
C LEU A 69 -4.40 2.59 -6.72
N ILE A 70 -3.28 1.86 -6.92
CA ILE A 70 -1.93 2.31 -6.54
C ILE A 70 -1.54 3.58 -7.32
N HIS A 71 -1.81 3.64 -8.62
CA HIS A 71 -1.51 4.83 -9.43
C HIS A 71 -2.38 6.03 -9.09
N VAL A 72 -3.65 5.80 -8.75
CA VAL A 72 -4.54 6.84 -8.24
C VAL A 72 -3.99 7.39 -6.93
N ALA A 73 -3.55 6.53 -6.02
CA ALA A 73 -2.93 6.95 -4.76
C ALA A 73 -1.70 7.83 -4.98
N LYS A 74 -0.82 7.44 -5.89
CA LYS A 74 0.42 8.16 -6.22
C LYS A 74 0.18 9.56 -6.83
N ARG A 75 -1.00 9.82 -7.39
CA ARG A 75 -1.34 11.10 -8.02
C ARG A 75 -2.01 12.08 -7.07
N HIS A 76 -2.57 11.59 -5.97
CA HIS A 76 -3.27 12.43 -5.00
C HIS A 76 -2.36 12.85 -3.85
N PRO A 77 -2.48 14.10 -3.36
CA PRO A 77 -1.87 14.51 -2.10
C PRO A 77 -2.37 13.62 -0.95
N ALA A 78 -1.51 13.37 0.05
CA ALA A 78 -1.83 12.46 1.15
C ALA A 78 -3.04 12.84 2.02
N ASP A 79 -3.44 14.11 2.01
CA ASP A 79 -4.62 14.66 2.70
C ASP A 79 -5.85 14.77 1.80
N SER A 80 -5.77 14.30 0.55
CA SER A 80 -6.91 14.24 -0.35
C SER A 80 -8.02 13.36 0.20
N ALA A 81 -9.25 13.87 0.19
CA ALA A 81 -10.46 13.12 0.52
C ALA A 81 -10.71 11.93 -0.43
N GLU A 82 -10.04 11.92 -1.59
CA GLU A 82 -10.13 10.80 -2.53
C GLU A 82 -9.63 9.49 -1.92
N HIS A 83 -8.61 9.54 -1.06
CA HIS A 83 -8.18 8.36 -0.32
C HIS A 83 -9.31 7.80 0.54
N ASP A 84 -10.02 8.65 1.29
CA ASP A 84 -11.09 8.21 2.19
C ASP A 84 -12.28 7.61 1.42
N ARG A 85 -12.59 8.17 0.24
CA ARG A 85 -13.62 7.62 -0.68
C ARG A 85 -13.26 6.25 -1.21
N LEU A 86 -12.01 6.07 -1.68
CA LEU A 86 -11.52 4.78 -2.17
C LEU A 86 -11.49 3.72 -1.05
N ILE A 87 -11.07 4.10 0.16
CA ILE A 87 -11.09 3.21 1.33
C ILE A 87 -12.52 2.79 1.67
N THR A 88 -13.45 3.75 1.69
CA THR A 88 -14.87 3.49 1.95
C THR A 88 -15.45 2.53 0.92
N LEU A 89 -15.11 2.71 -0.36
CA LEU A 89 -15.52 1.81 -1.43
C LEU A 89 -14.94 0.39 -1.26
N ILE A 90 -13.67 0.26 -0.90
CA ILE A 90 -13.07 -1.08 -0.65
C ILE A 90 -13.76 -1.76 0.52
N LEU A 91 -14.07 -1.03 1.59
CA LEU A 91 -14.85 -1.57 2.71
C LEU A 91 -16.26 -1.97 2.27
N GLU A 92 -16.96 -1.12 1.52
CA GLU A 92 -18.29 -1.43 0.95
C GLU A 92 -18.27 -2.73 0.15
N VAL A 93 -17.26 -2.92 -0.70
CA VAL A 93 -17.11 -4.10 -1.55
C VAL A 93 -16.85 -5.36 -0.74
N ARG A 94 -16.08 -5.29 0.36
CA ARG A 94 -15.92 -6.43 1.29
C ARG A 94 -17.25 -6.86 1.92
N GLU A 95 -18.13 -5.90 2.16
CA GLU A 95 -19.45 -6.13 2.77
C GLU A 95 -20.51 -6.62 1.77
N TRP A 96 -20.20 -6.72 0.46
CA TRP A 96 -21.13 -7.33 -0.51
C TRP A 96 -21.35 -8.83 -0.27
N GLY A 97 -20.53 -9.44 0.58
CA GLY A 97 -20.62 -10.84 0.94
C GLY A 97 -20.10 -11.77 -0.15
N THR A 98 -20.37 -13.06 0.03
CA THR A 98 -19.84 -14.09 -0.87
C THR A 98 -20.53 -14.05 -2.22
N VAL A 99 -19.79 -13.72 -3.27
CA VAL A 99 -20.26 -13.86 -4.65
C VAL A 99 -20.43 -15.34 -4.97
N THR A 100 -21.59 -15.70 -5.51
CA THR A 100 -21.89 -17.06 -5.97
C THR A 100 -22.24 -17.06 -7.45
N ARG A 101 -21.93 -18.16 -8.14
CA ARG A 101 -22.13 -18.30 -9.59
C ARG A 101 -22.61 -19.71 -9.90
N LYS A 102 -23.68 -19.84 -10.67
CA LYS A 102 -24.12 -21.13 -11.21
C LYS A 102 -23.23 -21.55 -12.37
N LYS A 103 -23.06 -22.86 -12.59
CA LYS A 103 -22.36 -23.34 -13.79
C LYS A 103 -23.18 -22.99 -15.05
N LYS A 104 -22.48 -22.77 -16.16
CA LYS A 104 -23.14 -22.48 -17.44
C LYS A 104 -23.98 -23.69 -17.86
N GLY A 105 -25.28 -23.51 -18.01
CA GLY A 105 -26.22 -24.60 -18.33
C GLY A 105 -26.64 -25.45 -17.12
N ALA A 106 -26.36 -25.01 -15.89
CA ALA A 106 -26.83 -25.64 -14.67
C ALA A 106 -28.36 -25.72 -14.62
N SER A 107 -28.86 -26.79 -14.01
CA SER A 107 -30.30 -26.95 -13.77
C SER A 107 -30.83 -25.91 -12.76
N ALA A 108 -32.14 -25.68 -12.73
CA ALA A 108 -32.75 -24.72 -11.80
C ALA A 108 -32.44 -25.06 -10.32
N ASP A 109 -32.34 -26.36 -10.01
CA ASP A 109 -32.12 -26.91 -8.67
C ASP A 109 -30.63 -26.99 -8.27
N GLU A 110 -29.71 -26.70 -9.18
CA GLU A 110 -28.28 -26.66 -8.85
C GLU A 110 -27.97 -25.40 -8.03
N GLU A 111 -27.43 -25.61 -6.83
CA GLU A 111 -26.99 -24.55 -5.92
C GLU A 111 -25.80 -23.78 -6.52
N PRO A 112 -25.77 -22.45 -6.43
CA PRO A 112 -24.67 -21.65 -6.95
C PRO A 112 -23.40 -21.87 -6.11
N GLU A 113 -22.26 -22.00 -6.78
CA GLU A 113 -20.97 -22.22 -6.12
C GLU A 113 -20.31 -20.90 -5.75
N GLN A 114 -19.55 -20.88 -4.67
CA GLN A 114 -18.80 -19.69 -4.26
C GLN A 114 -17.67 -19.41 -5.25
N VAL A 115 -17.47 -18.13 -5.56
CA VAL A 115 -16.37 -17.72 -6.43
C VAL A 115 -15.07 -17.67 -5.65
N ILE A 116 -14.23 -18.67 -5.85
CA ILE A 116 -12.89 -18.81 -5.27
C ILE A 116 -11.86 -18.65 -6.38
N LEU A 117 -10.90 -17.74 -6.16
CA LEU A 117 -9.80 -17.45 -7.08
C LEU A 117 -8.72 -18.55 -6.98
N PRO A 118 -7.82 -18.69 -7.97
CA PRO A 118 -6.75 -19.70 -7.94
C PRO A 118 -5.87 -19.66 -6.68
N ASN A 119 -5.72 -18.48 -6.06
CA ASN A 119 -5.00 -18.31 -4.80
C ASN A 119 -5.79 -18.71 -3.54
N GLY A 120 -7.00 -19.26 -3.69
CA GLY A 120 -7.87 -19.72 -2.61
C GLY A 120 -8.70 -18.63 -1.93
N GLN A 121 -8.59 -17.36 -2.36
CA GLN A 121 -9.33 -16.25 -1.78
C GLN A 121 -10.73 -16.13 -2.42
N ARG A 122 -11.71 -15.70 -1.64
CA ARG A 122 -13.08 -15.43 -2.11
C ARG A 122 -13.16 -14.05 -2.76
N LEU A 123 -13.86 -13.96 -3.88
CA LEU A 123 -14.07 -12.70 -4.58
C LEU A 123 -14.75 -11.68 -3.65
N TRP A 124 -14.17 -10.47 -3.58
CA TRP A 124 -14.55 -9.32 -2.75
C TRP A 124 -14.43 -9.46 -1.24
N VAL A 125 -14.85 -10.57 -0.62
CA VAL A 125 -14.72 -10.74 0.84
C VAL A 125 -13.26 -10.68 1.27
N ASP A 126 -12.42 -11.38 0.52
CA ASP A 126 -10.99 -11.48 0.79
C ASP A 126 -10.18 -10.51 -0.10
N ILE A 127 -10.79 -9.64 -0.91
CA ILE A 127 -10.11 -8.65 -1.77
C ILE A 127 -8.84 -9.24 -2.42
N PRO A 128 -9.00 -10.24 -3.30
CA PRO A 128 -7.91 -11.12 -3.68
C PRO A 128 -6.76 -10.37 -4.36
N TYR A 129 -5.52 -10.79 -4.13
CA TYR A 129 -4.27 -10.22 -4.71
C TYR A 129 -3.88 -8.79 -4.28
N LEU A 130 -4.72 -8.06 -3.56
CA LEU A 130 -4.43 -6.68 -3.12
C LEU A 130 -3.10 -6.58 -2.35
N VAL A 131 -2.89 -7.47 -1.39
CA VAL A 131 -1.66 -7.47 -0.58
C VAL A 131 -0.42 -7.61 -1.44
N GLN A 132 -0.45 -8.54 -2.40
CA GLN A 132 0.67 -8.80 -3.30
C GLN A 132 1.00 -7.57 -4.14
N GLU A 133 -0.01 -6.94 -4.74
CA GLU A 133 0.17 -5.75 -5.58
C GLU A 133 0.75 -4.56 -4.80
N PHE A 134 0.27 -4.33 -3.57
CA PHE A 134 0.82 -3.27 -2.72
C PHE A 134 2.25 -3.58 -2.26
N GLN A 135 2.54 -4.83 -1.86
CA GLN A 135 3.88 -5.22 -1.46
C GLN A 135 4.87 -5.10 -2.63
N ASP A 136 4.46 -5.47 -3.84
CA ASP A 136 5.27 -5.32 -5.05
C ASP A 136 5.55 -3.84 -5.37
N ALA A 137 4.52 -2.99 -5.34
CA ALA A 137 4.70 -1.56 -5.54
C ALA A 137 5.65 -0.94 -4.50
N TRP A 138 5.57 -1.37 -3.23
CA TRP A 138 6.46 -0.88 -2.18
C TRP A 138 7.89 -1.41 -2.33
N MET A 139 8.07 -2.73 -2.45
CA MET A 139 9.37 -3.37 -2.34
C MET A 139 10.16 -3.41 -3.65
N LYS A 140 9.48 -3.38 -4.80
CA LYS A 140 10.11 -3.46 -6.13
C LYS A 140 10.15 -2.13 -6.86
N GLU A 141 9.15 -1.27 -6.67
CA GLU A 141 9.01 -0.05 -7.49
C GLU A 141 9.22 1.27 -6.72
N SER A 142 8.95 1.31 -5.42
CA SER A 142 8.85 2.57 -4.64
C SER A 142 10.09 3.46 -4.67
N MET A 143 11.27 2.88 -4.84
CA MET A 143 12.51 3.64 -4.96
C MET A 143 12.61 4.45 -6.27
N GLY A 144 11.85 4.08 -7.31
CA GLY A 144 11.71 4.86 -8.55
C GLY A 144 10.65 5.97 -8.48
N TYR A 145 9.87 6.05 -7.40
CA TYR A 145 8.82 7.05 -7.26
C TYR A 145 9.37 8.39 -6.75
N THR A 146 8.68 9.49 -7.10
CA THR A 146 8.93 10.79 -6.47
C THR A 146 8.47 10.78 -5.01
N ALA A 147 8.97 11.73 -4.21
CA ALA A 147 8.57 11.88 -2.80
C ALA A 147 7.04 12.01 -2.65
N ALA A 148 6.39 12.81 -3.51
CA ALA A 148 4.94 13.02 -3.49
C ALA A 148 4.17 11.73 -3.86
N GLN A 149 4.64 10.99 -4.87
CA GLN A 149 4.02 9.71 -5.26
C GLN A 149 4.10 8.69 -4.12
N ARG A 150 5.26 8.58 -3.46
CA ARG A 150 5.47 7.69 -2.32
C ARG A 150 4.62 8.11 -1.12
N GLU A 151 4.48 9.41 -0.88
CA GLU A 151 3.64 9.97 0.17
C GLU A 151 2.14 9.66 -0.05
N GLY A 152 1.62 9.88 -1.26
CA GLY A 152 0.24 9.53 -1.62
C GLY A 152 -0.05 8.03 -1.50
N LEU A 153 0.88 7.18 -1.95
CA LEU A 153 0.77 5.73 -1.76
C LEU A 153 0.77 5.35 -0.27
N ALA A 154 1.67 5.93 0.54
CA ALA A 154 1.69 5.72 1.99
C ALA A 154 0.37 6.11 2.65
N ALA A 155 -0.22 7.23 2.22
CA ALA A 155 -1.47 7.72 2.74
C ALA A 155 -2.63 6.74 2.49
N LEU A 156 -2.70 6.12 1.31
CA LEU A 156 -3.70 5.09 1.01
C LEU A 156 -3.43 3.79 1.78
N THR A 157 -2.20 3.25 1.70
CA THR A 157 -1.86 1.96 2.34
C THR A 157 -2.02 2.04 3.86
N ALA A 158 -1.62 3.16 4.47
CA ALA A 158 -1.79 3.39 5.90
C ALA A 158 -3.27 3.38 6.32
N ARG A 159 -4.14 4.01 5.54
CA ARG A 159 -5.59 3.99 5.82
C ARG A 159 -6.19 2.59 5.67
N LEU A 160 -5.78 1.81 4.66
CA LEU A 160 -6.20 0.41 4.51
C LEU A 160 -5.87 -0.39 5.78
N CYS A 161 -4.64 -0.30 6.26
CA CYS A 161 -4.23 -0.94 7.51
C CYS A 161 -5.04 -0.46 8.71
N ALA A 162 -5.27 0.85 8.81
CA ALA A 162 -5.96 1.46 9.95
C ALA A 162 -7.39 0.96 10.08
N VAL A 163 -8.10 0.78 8.96
CA VAL A 163 -9.47 0.25 8.92
C VAL A 163 -9.53 -1.28 8.93
N GLY A 164 -8.39 -1.96 9.06
CA GLY A 164 -8.34 -3.42 9.22
C GLY A 164 -8.41 -4.22 7.91
N VAL A 165 -8.12 -3.61 6.77
CA VAL A 165 -7.85 -4.36 5.54
C VAL A 165 -6.41 -4.87 5.62
N TYR A 166 -6.24 -6.18 5.82
CA TYR A 166 -4.94 -6.85 5.89
C TYR A 166 -3.87 -6.11 6.70
N PRO A 167 -4.16 -5.76 7.98
CA PRO A 167 -3.32 -4.83 8.73
C PRO A 167 -1.93 -5.40 9.00
N SER A 168 -1.79 -6.72 9.18
CA SER A 168 -0.50 -7.39 9.37
C SER A 168 0.30 -7.32 8.06
N GLU A 169 -0.27 -7.82 6.99
CA GLU A 169 0.39 -8.04 5.70
C GLU A 169 0.76 -6.73 5.00
N LEU A 170 -0.10 -5.71 5.08
CA LEU A 170 0.17 -4.40 4.50
C LEU A 170 1.12 -3.56 5.36
N SER A 171 1.17 -3.77 6.69
CA SER A 171 2.11 -3.01 7.54
C SER A 171 3.58 -3.40 7.33
N CYS A 172 3.87 -4.54 6.69
CA CYS A 172 5.19 -4.85 6.14
C CYS A 172 5.72 -3.72 5.24
N CYS A 173 4.84 -3.03 4.51
CA CYS A 173 5.23 -1.92 3.63
C CYS A 173 5.76 -0.72 4.44
N ALA A 174 5.12 -0.43 5.59
CA ALA A 174 5.60 0.59 6.51
C ALA A 174 6.93 0.19 7.13
N LEU A 175 7.07 -1.08 7.52
CA LEU A 175 8.29 -1.61 8.11
C LEU A 175 9.48 -1.52 7.14
N TRP A 176 9.27 -1.90 5.88
CA TRP A 176 10.25 -1.74 4.81
C TRP A 176 10.67 -0.27 4.66
N LEU A 177 9.70 0.65 4.58
CA LEU A 177 10.00 2.07 4.44
C LEU A 177 10.78 2.62 5.66
N PHE A 178 10.41 2.23 6.87
CA PHE A 178 11.08 2.65 8.10
C PHE A 178 12.49 2.08 8.20
N LYS A 179 12.68 0.81 7.83
CA LYS A 179 14.01 0.21 7.67
C LYS A 179 14.85 1.04 6.72
N GLU A 180 14.37 1.27 5.50
CA GLU A 180 15.10 2.02 4.49
C GLU A 180 15.43 3.46 4.94
N THR A 181 14.53 4.11 5.69
CA THR A 181 14.72 5.51 6.10
C THR A 181 15.58 5.66 7.37
N PHE A 182 15.43 4.76 8.33
CA PHE A 182 15.98 4.92 9.68
C PHE A 182 17.12 3.96 9.99
N GLU A 183 17.11 2.75 9.41
CA GLU A 183 18.03 1.64 9.70
C GLU A 183 19.03 1.35 8.59
N THR A 184 18.88 1.98 7.42
CA THR A 184 19.83 1.91 6.30
C THR A 184 20.59 3.24 6.18
N GLU A 185 21.89 3.19 5.89
CA GLU A 185 22.68 4.39 5.62
C GLU A 185 22.24 5.02 4.29
N ARG A 186 21.80 6.28 4.35
CA ARG A 186 21.33 7.05 3.20
C ARG A 186 21.75 8.51 3.31
N PRO A 187 22.00 9.19 2.18
CA PRO A 187 22.25 10.62 2.18
C PRO A 187 21.02 11.38 2.69
N LEU A 188 21.24 12.48 3.41
CA LEU A 188 20.13 13.28 3.93
C LEU A 188 19.40 14.05 2.81
N ILE A 189 20.18 14.58 1.86
CA ILE A 189 19.75 15.34 0.68
C ILE A 189 20.46 14.81 -0.56
N ARG A 190 19.95 15.11 -1.75
CA ARG A 190 20.69 14.82 -3.00
C ARG A 190 21.96 15.66 -3.05
N VAL A 191 23.08 15.05 -3.44
CA VAL A 191 24.33 15.77 -3.68
C VAL A 191 24.21 16.51 -5.03
N GLU A 192 24.57 17.80 -5.04
CA GLU A 192 24.58 18.59 -6.27
C GLU A 192 25.56 17.98 -7.29
N GLY A 193 25.09 17.78 -8.52
CA GLY A 193 25.89 17.20 -9.61
C GLY A 193 25.66 15.71 -9.88
N GLU A 194 25.02 14.96 -8.96
CA GLU A 194 24.57 13.57 -9.20
C GLU A 194 23.20 13.51 -9.89
N GLY A 195 23.03 14.35 -10.92
CA GLY A 195 21.80 14.41 -11.69
C GLY A 195 21.52 13.09 -12.41
N ASN A 196 20.44 12.41 -12.01
CA ASN A 196 19.82 11.27 -12.68
C ASN A 196 20.75 10.09 -13.01
N ALA A 197 21.73 9.78 -12.16
CA ALA A 197 22.33 8.45 -12.23
C ALA A 197 21.23 7.42 -11.94
N THR A 198 21.05 6.44 -12.83
CA THR A 198 20.02 5.39 -12.73
C THR A 198 20.11 4.56 -11.44
N ASN A 199 21.22 4.69 -10.70
CA ASN A 199 21.52 4.02 -9.43
C ASN A 199 21.64 5.00 -8.23
N ALA A 200 21.23 6.26 -8.37
CA ALA A 200 21.32 7.24 -7.28
C ALA A 200 20.46 6.80 -6.08
N CYS A 201 21.07 6.74 -4.90
CA CYS A 201 20.37 6.38 -3.67
C CYS A 201 19.33 7.45 -3.31
N VAL A 202 18.07 7.05 -3.10
CA VAL A 202 17.01 7.96 -2.66
C VAL A 202 17.35 8.52 -1.28
N PRO A 203 17.41 9.86 -1.11
CA PRO A 203 17.79 10.48 0.14
C PRO A 203 16.66 10.48 1.19
N VAL A 204 17.03 10.66 2.45
CA VAL A 204 16.09 10.68 3.60
C VAL A 204 15.00 11.74 3.42
N VAL A 205 15.34 12.93 2.90
CA VAL A 205 14.35 14.00 2.66
C VAL A 205 13.21 13.59 1.73
N GLU A 206 13.42 12.63 0.83
CA GLU A 206 12.40 12.11 -0.09
C GLU A 206 11.61 10.91 0.47
N LEU A 207 12.12 10.26 1.52
CA LEU A 207 11.44 9.14 2.18
C LEU A 207 10.57 9.61 3.36
N LEU A 208 11.01 10.64 4.08
CA LEU A 208 10.35 11.16 5.28
C LEU A 208 8.86 11.53 5.11
N PRO A 209 8.41 12.15 4.00
CA PRO A 209 6.98 12.46 3.82
C PRO A 209 6.10 11.21 3.87
N ALA A 210 6.54 10.12 3.24
CA ALA A 210 5.84 8.84 3.28
C ALA A 210 5.86 8.21 4.69
N CYS A 211 6.97 8.33 5.42
CA CYS A 211 7.02 7.87 6.81
C CYS A 211 6.01 8.63 7.68
N HIS A 212 5.92 9.95 7.49
CA HIS A 212 4.97 10.80 8.18
C HIS A 212 3.52 10.41 7.86
N ALA A 213 3.20 10.16 6.59
CA ALA A 213 1.87 9.70 6.19
C ALA A 213 1.46 8.38 6.88
N TRP A 214 2.38 7.40 6.95
CA TRP A 214 2.15 6.15 7.69
C TRP A 214 1.83 6.38 9.17
N LEU A 215 2.59 7.24 9.84
CA LEU A 215 2.37 7.55 11.26
C LEU A 215 1.07 8.35 11.46
N LYS A 216 0.79 9.34 10.61
CA LYS A 216 -0.41 10.17 10.68
C LYS A 216 -1.70 9.35 10.56
N TYR A 217 -1.74 8.38 9.65
CA TYR A 217 -2.96 7.63 9.35
C TYR A 217 -3.04 6.25 10.01
N ASN A 218 -1.92 5.64 10.45
CA ASN A 218 -1.90 4.26 10.98
C ASN A 218 -1.08 4.07 12.27
N SER A 219 -0.63 5.13 12.93
CA SER A 219 0.18 5.07 14.17
C SER A 219 -0.38 4.15 15.25
N PHE A 220 -1.70 4.11 15.47
CA PHE A 220 -2.28 3.25 16.51
C PHE A 220 -2.00 1.76 16.25
N LYS A 221 -2.19 1.29 15.00
CA LYS A 221 -1.87 -0.10 14.62
C LYS A 221 -0.37 -0.37 14.72
N LEU A 222 0.46 0.55 14.26
CA LEU A 222 1.92 0.40 14.35
C LEU A 222 2.40 0.34 15.81
N ALA A 223 1.80 1.14 16.70
CA ALA A 223 2.08 1.11 18.13
C ALA A 223 1.63 -0.20 18.77
N MET A 224 0.46 -0.73 18.41
CA MET A 224 0.00 -2.05 18.86
C MET A 224 0.97 -3.15 18.42
N PHE A 225 1.34 -3.20 17.14
CA PHE A 225 2.30 -4.18 16.64
C PHE A 225 3.66 -4.09 17.35
N THR A 226 4.13 -2.86 17.60
CA THR A 226 5.36 -2.62 18.37
C THR A 226 5.24 -3.15 19.80
N ALA A 227 4.14 -2.86 20.50
CA ALA A 227 3.92 -3.28 21.87
C ALA A 227 3.84 -4.80 22.03
N THR A 228 3.31 -5.49 21.01
CA THR A 228 3.21 -6.96 21.01
C THR A 228 4.44 -7.65 20.43
N ASN A 229 5.50 -6.92 20.05
CA ASN A 229 6.64 -7.43 19.28
C ASN A 229 6.19 -8.28 18.09
N HIS A 230 5.29 -7.73 17.27
CA HIS A 230 4.73 -8.41 16.13
C HIS A 230 5.82 -8.84 15.16
N ASP A 231 5.96 -10.15 14.96
CA ASP A 231 6.91 -10.74 14.04
C ASP A 231 6.20 -11.24 12.78
N TYR A 232 6.93 -11.22 11.66
CA TYR A 232 6.45 -11.78 10.41
C TYR A 232 7.04 -13.17 10.25
N PRO A 233 6.22 -14.18 9.88
CA PRO A 233 6.73 -15.53 9.73
C PRO A 233 7.87 -15.57 8.69
N PRO A 234 8.91 -16.37 8.93
CA PRO A 234 9.94 -16.59 7.93
C PRO A 234 9.29 -17.21 6.70
N PRO A 235 9.62 -16.76 5.48
CA PRO A 235 8.98 -17.29 4.30
C PRO A 235 9.31 -18.76 4.10
N SER A 236 8.41 -19.44 3.40
CA SER A 236 8.73 -20.70 2.73
C SER A 236 9.92 -20.44 1.78
N THR A 237 10.85 -21.38 1.70
CA THR A 237 12.12 -21.26 0.96
C THR A 237 11.93 -20.67 -0.44
N GLY A 238 12.31 -19.40 -0.65
CA GLY A 238 12.25 -18.74 -1.96
C GLY A 238 11.73 -17.30 -1.99
N ASP A 239 11.03 -16.80 -0.95
CA ASP A 239 10.43 -15.47 -1.02
C ASP A 239 11.37 -14.31 -0.63
N SER A 240 11.38 -13.28 -1.47
CA SER A 240 12.05 -11.98 -1.27
C SER A 240 11.58 -11.17 -0.05
N VAL A 241 10.51 -11.62 0.63
CA VAL A 241 9.85 -10.91 1.75
C VAL A 241 10.69 -10.90 3.03
N GLN A 242 11.64 -11.83 3.21
CA GLN A 242 12.50 -11.83 4.41
C GLN A 242 13.47 -10.64 4.46
N ALA A 243 13.95 -10.17 3.30
CA ALA A 243 14.86 -9.03 3.24
C ALA A 243 14.16 -7.70 3.57
N SER A 244 12.83 -7.63 3.39
CA SER A 244 12.07 -6.38 3.53
C SER A 244 11.63 -6.09 4.96
N THR A 245 11.43 -7.12 5.79
CA THR A 245 11.02 -6.95 7.19
C THR A 245 12.21 -6.88 8.14
N ALA A 246 13.26 -7.67 7.90
CA ALA A 246 14.46 -7.74 8.73
C ALA A 246 15.09 -6.36 9.03
N PRO A 247 15.70 -6.17 10.21
CA PRO A 247 16.36 -4.92 10.54
C PRO A 247 17.46 -4.53 9.55
N GLY A 248 17.63 -3.23 9.34
CA GLY A 248 18.72 -2.65 8.55
C GLY A 248 20.08 -2.73 9.25
N ASP A 249 21.12 -2.33 8.53
CA ASP A 249 22.51 -2.62 8.90
C ASP A 249 23.18 -1.56 9.78
N LEU A 250 22.49 -0.46 10.12
CA LEU A 250 23.03 0.58 11.00
C LEU A 250 23.28 0.09 12.44
N VAL A 251 22.69 -1.02 12.86
CA VAL A 251 22.84 -1.62 14.18
C VAL A 251 22.95 -3.14 14.05
N PRO A 252 23.77 -3.84 14.85
CA PRO A 252 23.81 -5.29 14.84
C PRO A 252 22.42 -5.91 15.02
N LYS A 253 22.05 -6.85 14.15
CA LYS A 253 20.73 -7.51 14.18
C LYS A 253 20.40 -8.18 15.52
N SER A 254 21.41 -8.56 16.31
CA SER A 254 21.27 -9.09 17.66
C SER A 254 20.65 -8.13 18.66
N GLU A 255 20.61 -6.82 18.37
CA GLU A 255 19.93 -5.82 19.22
C GLU A 255 18.41 -5.83 19.03
N PHE A 256 17.89 -6.51 18.00
CA PHE A 256 16.48 -6.59 17.71
C PHE A 256 15.94 -8.00 17.97
N PRO A 257 14.83 -8.14 18.71
CA PRO A 257 14.32 -9.44 19.14
C PRO A 257 13.60 -10.20 18.02
N CYS A 258 13.19 -9.53 16.95
CA CYS A 258 12.39 -10.09 15.88
C CYS A 258 12.61 -9.34 14.55
N SER A 259 12.11 -9.90 13.45
CA SER A 259 12.18 -9.28 12.12
C SER A 259 11.04 -8.31 11.86
N GLY A 260 10.00 -8.27 12.70
CA GLY A 260 8.89 -7.32 12.57
C GLY A 260 9.00 -6.03 13.39
N PHE A 261 7.84 -5.52 13.83
CA PHE A 261 7.75 -4.36 14.72
C PHE A 261 8.09 -4.76 16.14
N SER A 262 8.97 -3.99 16.80
CA SER A 262 9.35 -4.27 18.19
C SER A 262 9.72 -3.01 18.94
N ILE A 263 9.60 -3.07 20.26
CA ILE A 263 9.96 -1.96 21.14
C ILE A 263 11.39 -1.45 20.88
N PRO A 264 12.43 -2.31 20.74
CA PRO A 264 13.78 -1.83 20.46
C PRO A 264 13.92 -1.09 19.13
N ARG A 265 13.27 -1.55 18.05
CA ARG A 265 13.25 -0.84 16.76
C ARG A 265 12.54 0.51 16.88
N TRP A 266 11.43 0.58 17.59
CA TRP A 266 10.71 1.83 17.83
C TRP A 266 11.55 2.86 18.61
N VAL A 267 12.27 2.41 19.63
CA VAL A 267 13.23 3.25 20.37
C VAL A 267 14.33 3.74 19.46
N PHE A 268 14.86 2.87 18.60
CA PHE A 268 15.89 3.23 17.63
C PHE A 268 15.39 4.28 16.63
N TRP A 269 14.22 4.09 15.99
CA TRP A 269 13.64 5.06 15.06
C TRP A 269 13.44 6.43 15.69
N ARG A 270 13.06 6.50 16.98
CA ARG A 270 12.97 7.78 17.69
C ARG A 270 14.30 8.50 17.85
N ARG A 271 15.38 7.76 18.16
CA ARG A 271 16.73 8.35 18.19
C ARG A 271 17.11 8.88 16.81
N ARG A 272 16.71 8.19 15.74
CA ARG A 272 16.92 8.65 14.36
C ARG A 272 16.12 9.91 14.03
N TYR A 273 14.87 10.04 14.47
CA TYR A 273 14.13 11.32 14.35
C TYR A 273 14.86 12.47 15.05
N LYS A 274 15.35 12.25 16.27
CA LYS A 274 16.13 13.28 16.99
C LYS A 274 17.41 13.64 16.23
N HIS A 275 18.12 12.66 15.67
CA HIS A 275 19.29 12.92 14.83
C HIS A 275 18.92 13.77 13.60
N PHE A 276 17.86 13.42 12.87
CA PHE A 276 17.38 14.18 11.72
C PHE A 276 16.90 15.59 12.10
N HIS A 277 16.30 15.77 13.27
CA HIS A 277 15.91 17.08 13.76
C HIS A 277 17.09 18.06 13.91
N HIS A 278 18.28 17.54 14.27
CA HIS A 278 19.49 18.34 14.49
C HIS A 278 20.42 18.39 13.27
N CYS A 279 19.99 17.90 12.10
CA CYS A 279 20.88 17.80 10.93
C CYS A 279 21.15 19.13 10.20
N GLY A 280 20.56 20.24 10.66
CA GLY A 280 20.75 21.57 10.06
C GLY A 280 19.89 21.85 8.81
N ASN A 281 19.19 20.86 8.26
CA ASN A 281 18.22 21.06 7.17
C ASN A 281 16.81 21.28 7.74
N GLU A 282 16.22 22.44 7.46
CA GLU A 282 14.92 22.85 8.03
C GLU A 282 13.76 21.93 7.61
N GLN A 283 13.72 21.49 6.35
CA GLN A 283 12.66 20.61 5.86
C GLN A 283 12.71 19.24 6.55
N ILE A 284 13.90 18.65 6.63
CA ILE A 284 14.13 17.38 7.34
C ILE A 284 13.78 17.55 8.82
N ALA A 285 14.20 18.65 9.44
CA ALA A 285 13.96 18.88 10.85
C ALA A 285 12.48 19.02 11.21
N LYS A 286 11.69 19.71 10.35
CA LYS A 286 10.23 19.82 10.49
C LYS A 286 9.55 18.47 10.33
N LEU A 287 9.89 17.70 9.29
CA LEU A 287 9.29 16.39 9.05
C LEU A 287 9.67 15.37 10.12
N ALA A 288 10.93 15.34 10.56
CA ALA A 288 11.39 14.46 11.62
C ALA A 288 10.67 14.75 12.95
N ARG A 289 10.42 16.03 13.25
CA ARG A 289 9.61 16.43 14.40
C ARG A 289 8.17 15.96 14.26
N ALA A 290 7.53 16.15 13.12
CA ALA A 290 6.17 15.69 12.88
C ALA A 290 6.04 14.16 13.02
N CYS A 291 6.97 13.39 12.44
CA CYS A 291 7.03 11.94 12.64
C CYS A 291 7.18 11.57 14.12
N PHE A 292 8.05 12.26 14.85
CA PHE A 292 8.24 12.01 16.27
C PHE A 292 6.95 12.27 17.07
N GLU A 293 6.27 13.39 16.82
CA GLU A 293 5.02 13.75 17.50
C GLU A 293 3.91 12.72 17.21
N GLU A 294 3.75 12.30 15.95
CA GLU A 294 2.76 11.28 15.58
C GLU A 294 3.07 9.90 16.18
N ALA A 295 4.35 9.52 16.26
CA ALA A 295 4.78 8.28 16.91
C ALA A 295 4.54 8.30 18.42
N MET A 296 4.68 9.45 19.07
CA MET A 296 4.64 9.56 20.54
C MET A 296 3.22 9.73 21.07
N PHE A 297 2.43 10.62 20.50
CA PHE A 297 1.18 11.04 21.13
C PHE A 297 0.02 10.06 20.95
N ARG A 298 0.10 9.15 19.99
CA ARG A 298 -1.04 8.29 19.66
C ARG A 298 -1.06 6.97 20.42
N GLY A 299 0.08 6.34 20.68
CA GLY A 299 0.16 5.14 21.54
C GLY A 299 -0.38 5.40 22.95
N THR A 300 0.16 6.43 23.61
CA THR A 300 -0.22 6.79 24.99
C THR A 300 -1.70 7.14 25.12
N ARG A 301 -2.30 7.77 24.10
CA ARG A 301 -3.73 8.16 24.11
C ARG A 301 -4.70 6.99 24.13
N ILE A 302 -4.26 5.79 23.74
CA ILE A 302 -5.05 4.56 23.83
C ILE A 302 -4.50 3.58 24.88
N GLY A 303 -3.65 4.06 25.80
CA GLY A 303 -3.12 3.28 26.91
C GLY A 303 -1.96 2.35 26.55
N ILE A 304 -1.33 2.52 25.38
CA ILE A 304 -0.10 1.80 25.02
C ILE A 304 1.08 2.64 25.50
N GLU A 305 1.80 2.14 26.51
CA GLU A 305 3.03 2.78 27.00
C GLU A 305 4.24 2.16 26.32
N LEU A 306 4.82 2.86 25.34
CA LEU A 306 6.14 2.50 24.79
C LEU A 306 7.24 3.22 25.60
N PRO A 307 8.35 2.53 25.96
CA PRO A 307 9.43 3.13 26.74
C PRO A 307 9.91 4.46 26.16
N GLY A 308 10.24 5.47 26.98
CA GLY A 308 10.79 6.74 26.49
C GLY A 308 9.78 7.77 25.94
N GLU A 309 8.48 7.57 26.19
CA GLU A 309 7.38 8.46 25.73
C GLU A 309 7.31 9.86 26.39
N LYS A 310 8.24 10.23 27.29
CA LYS A 310 8.06 11.40 28.17
C LYS A 310 8.88 12.66 27.85
N TYR A 311 9.93 12.61 27.02
CA TYR A 311 10.82 13.77 26.82
C TYR A 311 11.41 13.87 25.40
N PHE A 312 11.38 15.09 24.83
CA PHE A 312 12.20 15.51 23.70
C PHE A 312 13.36 16.37 24.20
#